data_AF-A0A1W9KPI6-F1
#
_entry.id   AF-A0A1W9KPI6-F1
#
_cell.length_a   1.000
_cell.length_b   1.000
_cell.length_c   1.000
_cell.angle_alpha   90.00
_cell.angle_beta   90.00
_cell.angle_gamma   90.00
#
_symmetry.space_group_name_H-M   'P 1'
#
loop_
_entity.id
_entity.type
_entity.pdbx_description
1 polymer ?
#
loop_
_entity_poly.entity_id
_entity_poly.type
_entity_poly.pdbx_seq_one_letter_code
_entity_poly.pdbx_strand_id
1 'polypeptide(L)'
;MTPSLFHVKPARSARQHSGAAASIACGLLLMAGQTVWADVHKCTAPDGRVNFSDQPCPAGQVGGKTKYGAVAPPVAPPAAPKDASAQSREDMRGRMRAALSPECRALSDKVTRYIEQGTGQTPEAVVKADMARFEQQCAKQTEAAMQAEMERKAAERKLLEAQQACQEKRRVLESRRGQRASLSEQDQRALSVLESEVARDCR
;
A
#
# COMPACT_ATOMS: atom_id res chain seq x y z
N MET A 1 -4.20 26.08 -34.46
CA MET A 1 -4.58 26.80 -33.23
C MET A 1 -4.24 25.90 -32.05
N THR A 2 -3.20 26.25 -31.33
CA THR A 2 -2.59 25.50 -30.22
C THR A 2 -3.33 25.79 -28.92
N PRO A 3 -3.76 24.78 -28.13
CA PRO A 3 -4.24 25.02 -26.78
C PRO A 3 -3.05 25.13 -25.80
N SER A 4 -3.06 26.23 -25.06
CA SER A 4 -2.05 26.60 -24.05
C SER A 4 -2.22 25.77 -22.78
N LEU A 5 -1.10 25.20 -22.30
CA LEU A 5 -0.97 24.42 -21.07
C LEU A 5 -0.94 25.36 -19.84
N PHE A 6 -1.89 25.22 -18.93
CA PHE A 6 -1.86 25.91 -17.63
C PHE A 6 -0.94 25.17 -16.66
N HIS A 7 0.16 25.82 -16.29
CA HIS A 7 1.05 25.42 -15.20
C HIS A 7 0.40 25.73 -13.83
N VAL A 8 0.13 24.69 -13.03
CA VAL A 8 -0.23 24.82 -11.61
C VAL A 8 1.03 24.66 -10.76
N LYS A 9 1.32 25.65 -9.93
CA LYS A 9 2.47 25.71 -9.01
C LYS A 9 1.95 25.42 -7.59
N PRO A 10 2.39 24.36 -6.89
CA PRO A 10 1.99 24.14 -5.51
C PRO A 10 2.89 24.93 -4.55
N ALA A 11 2.30 25.90 -3.84
CA ALA A 11 2.94 26.59 -2.73
C ALA A 11 2.93 25.68 -1.48
N ARG A 12 4.13 25.39 -0.97
CA ARG A 12 4.35 24.71 0.33
C ARG A 12 3.98 25.68 1.46
N SER A 13 2.94 25.36 2.23
CA SER A 13 2.64 26.05 3.49
C SER A 13 3.28 25.28 4.64
N ALA A 14 4.32 25.88 5.22
CA ALA A 14 4.99 25.41 6.43
C ALA A 14 4.21 25.90 7.66
N ARG A 15 3.66 24.97 8.45
CA ARG A 15 3.17 25.29 9.80
C ARG A 15 4.31 25.17 10.79
N GLN A 16 4.77 26.33 11.25
CA GLN A 16 5.55 26.50 12.47
C GLN A 16 4.59 26.43 13.66
N HIS A 17 4.85 25.54 14.62
CA HIS A 17 4.29 25.63 15.96
C HIS A 17 5.46 25.74 16.95
N SER A 18 5.71 26.98 17.36
CA SER A 18 6.59 27.34 18.47
C SER A 18 5.78 27.42 19.76
N GLY A 19 6.19 26.62 20.75
CA GLY A 19 6.43 27.03 22.15
C GLY A 19 5.26 27.46 23.06
N ALA A 20 5.06 26.69 24.14
CA ALA A 20 4.99 27.11 25.57
C ALA A 20 4.38 25.93 26.37
N ALA A 21 5.11 25.13 27.14
CA ALA A 21 5.74 25.37 28.47
C ALA A 21 4.74 25.43 29.64
N ALA A 22 4.74 24.38 30.49
CA ALA A 22 4.53 24.34 31.96
C ALA A 22 4.26 22.87 32.37
N SER A 23 5.21 22.09 32.91
CA SER A 23 5.79 22.07 34.28
C SER A 23 4.96 21.29 35.32
N ILE A 24 5.70 20.62 36.24
CA ILE A 24 5.33 19.90 37.50
C ILE A 24 5.33 18.36 37.31
N ALA A 25 6.28 17.51 37.75
CA ALA A 25 7.22 17.36 38.89
C ALA A 25 6.86 16.13 39.77
N CYS A 26 7.89 15.50 40.36
CA CYS A 26 7.93 14.29 41.23
C CYS A 26 7.86 12.94 40.50
N GLY A 27 8.75 11.96 40.69
CA GLY A 27 9.95 11.80 41.53
C GLY A 27 10.39 10.32 41.52
N LEU A 28 11.60 10.05 42.03
CA LEU A 28 12.14 8.77 42.57
C LEU A 28 12.97 7.81 41.67
N LEU A 29 14.26 7.72 42.10
CA LEU A 29 15.22 6.61 42.17
C LEU A 29 15.90 5.99 40.92
N LEU A 30 17.20 6.33 40.80
CA LEU A 30 18.38 5.44 40.83
C LEU A 30 18.31 4.10 40.06
N MET A 31 19.09 4.02 38.99
CA MET A 31 20.23 3.07 38.90
C MET A 31 21.30 3.65 37.95
N ALA A 32 22.38 4.19 38.51
CA ALA A 32 23.60 4.49 37.77
C ALA A 32 24.32 3.18 37.43
N GLY A 33 23.90 2.54 36.34
CA GLY A 33 24.66 1.46 35.72
C GLY A 33 25.88 2.06 35.04
N GLN A 34 27.07 1.81 35.58
CA GLN A 34 28.34 2.14 34.93
C GLN A 34 28.36 1.43 33.57
N THR A 35 28.20 2.20 32.50
CA THR A 35 28.40 1.68 31.16
C THR A 35 29.91 1.62 30.96
N VAL A 36 30.45 0.40 30.92
CA VAL A 36 31.80 0.13 30.41
C VAL A 36 31.68 0.18 28.88
N TRP A 37 32.18 1.23 28.27
CA TRP A 37 32.20 1.39 26.81
C TRP A 37 33.48 0.71 26.31
N ALA A 38 33.35 -0.34 25.50
CA ALA A 38 34.47 -0.82 24.70
C ALA A 38 34.56 0.08 23.46
N ASP A 39 35.61 0.91 23.40
CA ASP A 39 35.89 1.74 22.22
C ASP A 39 36.36 0.84 21.07
N VAL A 40 35.50 0.60 20.08
CA VAL A 40 35.87 -0.17 18.87
C VAL A 40 36.58 0.76 17.88
N HIS A 41 37.87 0.50 17.65
CA HIS A 41 38.71 1.23 16.71
C HIS A 41 38.72 0.56 15.33
N LYS A 42 38.48 1.36 14.29
CA LYS A 42 38.67 0.94 12.89
C LYS A 42 40.11 1.23 12.48
N CYS A 43 40.86 0.17 12.19
CA CYS A 43 42.27 0.24 11.84
C CYS A 43 42.48 -0.24 10.41
N THR A 44 43.06 0.62 9.57
CA THR A 44 43.40 0.26 8.19
C THR A 44 44.89 -0.06 8.11
N ALA A 45 45.20 -1.29 7.72
CA ALA A 45 46.55 -1.76 7.47
C ALA A 45 47.10 -1.16 6.15
N PRO A 46 48.43 -1.06 6.01
CA PRO A 46 49.06 -0.46 4.82
C PRO A 46 48.84 -1.27 3.53
N ASP A 47 48.40 -2.52 3.62
CA ASP A 47 47.96 -3.35 2.50
C ASP A 47 46.50 -3.10 2.08
N GLY A 48 45.83 -2.14 2.72
CA GLY A 48 44.44 -1.75 2.44
C GLY A 48 43.39 -2.56 3.18
N ARG A 49 43.77 -3.56 4.01
CA ARG A 49 42.80 -4.32 4.81
C ARG A 49 42.33 -3.51 6.00
N VAL A 50 41.04 -3.62 6.30
CA VAL A 50 40.39 -2.92 7.41
C VAL A 50 40.00 -3.93 8.48
N ASN A 51 40.51 -3.72 9.69
CA ASN A 51 40.17 -4.52 10.87
C ASN A 51 39.49 -3.63 11.92
N PHE A 52 38.53 -4.19 12.64
CA PHE A 52 37.87 -3.54 13.77
C PHE A 52 38.35 -4.23 15.05
N SER A 53 38.86 -3.45 15.99
CA SER A 53 39.48 -3.96 17.22
C SER A 53 39.01 -3.12 18.40
N ASP A 54 38.75 -3.75 19.53
CA ASP A 54 38.44 -3.08 20.79
C ASP A 54 39.70 -2.47 21.47
N GLN A 55 40.86 -2.58 20.80
CA GLN A 55 42.12 -1.97 21.21
C GLN A 55 42.61 -0.92 20.20
N PRO A 56 43.33 0.12 20.65
CA PRO A 56 43.86 1.16 19.78
C PRO A 56 44.75 0.58 18.67
N CYS A 57 44.69 1.20 17.50
CA CYS A 57 45.39 0.69 16.31
C CYS A 57 46.90 0.60 16.54
N PRO A 58 47.55 -0.53 16.19
CA PRO A 58 48.99 -0.68 16.32
C PRO A 58 49.73 0.33 15.42
N ALA A 59 50.93 0.73 15.86
CA ALA A 59 51.72 1.79 15.21
C ALA A 59 51.95 1.49 13.72
N GLY A 60 51.61 2.45 12.85
CA GLY A 60 51.68 2.32 11.40
C GLY A 60 50.34 2.10 10.69
N GLN A 61 49.23 1.96 11.43
CA GLN A 61 47.88 1.90 10.87
C GLN A 61 47.13 3.23 11.03
N VAL A 62 46.34 3.62 10.02
CA VAL A 62 45.54 4.86 10.07
C VAL A 62 44.25 4.58 10.85
N GLY A 63 44.13 5.18 12.04
CA GLY A 63 42.97 5.01 12.92
C GLY A 63 41.86 6.02 12.64
N GLY A 64 40.65 5.53 12.36
CA GLY A 64 39.44 6.34 12.27
C GLY A 64 38.55 6.11 13.49
N LYS A 65 38.23 7.16 14.25
CA LYS A 65 37.24 7.08 15.34
C LYS A 65 35.85 6.93 14.73
N THR A 66 35.27 5.73 14.79
CA THR A 66 33.86 5.53 14.45
C THR A 66 33.05 5.62 15.72
N LYS A 67 32.37 6.77 15.93
CA LYS A 67 31.38 6.90 17.00
C LYS A 67 30.14 6.10 16.60
N TYR A 68 30.07 4.83 16.99
CA TYR A 68 28.81 4.10 16.98
C TYR A 68 28.00 4.57 18.18
N GLY A 69 27.20 5.62 17.97
CA GLY A 69 26.14 5.98 18.91
C GLY A 69 25.16 4.82 19.01
N ALA A 70 24.72 4.51 20.23
CA ALA A 70 23.71 3.50 20.52
C ALA A 70 22.54 3.65 19.53
N VAL A 71 22.27 2.58 18.78
CA VAL A 71 21.03 2.44 18.02
C VAL A 71 19.92 2.46 19.06
N ALA A 72 19.18 3.56 19.12
CA ALA A 72 17.92 3.57 19.84
C ALA A 72 17.08 2.39 19.32
N PRO A 73 16.40 1.61 20.20
CA PRO A 73 15.59 0.50 19.75
C PRO A 73 14.71 0.99 18.60
N PRO A 74 14.63 0.26 17.46
CA PRO A 74 13.93 0.74 16.29
C PRO A 74 12.53 1.14 16.75
N VAL A 75 12.22 2.43 16.67
CA VAL A 75 10.86 2.92 16.81
C VAL A 75 10.07 2.10 15.80
N ALA A 76 9.18 1.23 16.30
CA ALA A 76 8.37 0.40 15.43
C ALA A 76 7.75 1.34 14.38
N PRO A 77 8.01 1.13 13.08
CA PRO A 77 7.44 2.01 12.08
C PRO A 77 5.92 2.02 12.31
N PRO A 78 5.27 3.20 12.27
CA PRO A 78 3.82 3.24 12.34
C PRO A 78 3.29 2.23 11.34
N ALA A 79 2.44 1.31 11.80
CA ALA A 79 1.95 0.20 11.01
C ALA A 79 1.59 0.71 9.62
N ALA A 80 2.37 0.29 8.61
CA ALA A 80 2.15 0.74 7.26
C ALA A 80 0.67 0.50 6.93
N PRO A 81 -0.05 1.48 6.38
CA PRO A 81 -1.42 1.25 5.96
C PRO A 81 -1.40 0.02 5.08
N LYS A 82 -2.16 -1.02 5.46
CA LYS A 82 -2.21 -2.29 4.73
C LYS A 82 -2.34 -1.93 3.26
N ASP A 83 -1.38 -2.40 2.47
CA ASP A 83 -1.33 -2.14 1.04
C ASP A 83 -2.70 -2.50 0.46
N ALA A 84 -3.49 -1.51 0.03
CA ALA A 84 -4.88 -1.75 -0.39
C ALA A 84 -4.93 -2.79 -1.54
N SER A 85 -3.82 -2.89 -2.28
CA SER A 85 -3.58 -3.90 -3.30
C SER A 85 -3.39 -5.32 -2.75
N ALA A 86 -2.80 -5.48 -1.55
CA ALA A 86 -2.62 -6.77 -0.90
C ALA A 86 -3.94 -7.27 -0.32
N GLN A 87 -4.69 -6.40 0.35
CA GLN A 87 -6.01 -6.73 0.88
C GLN A 87 -6.98 -7.14 -0.26
N SER A 88 -7.01 -6.39 -1.37
CA SER A 88 -7.85 -6.74 -2.52
C SER A 88 -7.50 -8.10 -3.15
N ARG A 89 -6.21 -8.44 -3.19
CA ARG A 89 -5.73 -9.76 -3.67
C ARG A 89 -6.15 -10.88 -2.72
N GLU A 90 -6.05 -10.66 -1.41
CA GLU A 90 -6.47 -11.62 -0.41
C GLU A 90 -8.00 -11.83 -0.43
N ASP A 91 -8.78 -10.75 -0.56
CA ASP A 91 -10.23 -10.83 -0.68
C ASP A 91 -10.65 -11.57 -1.96
N MET A 92 -9.95 -11.36 -3.08
CA MET A 92 -10.18 -12.12 -4.31
C MET A 92 -9.91 -13.61 -4.09
N ARG A 93 -8.76 -13.96 -3.49
CA ARG A 93 -8.42 -15.35 -3.18
C ARG A 93 -9.46 -15.98 -2.26
N GLY A 94 -9.92 -15.26 -1.24
CA GLY A 94 -10.96 -15.70 -0.32
C GLY A 94 -12.27 -16.03 -1.04
N ARG A 95 -12.72 -15.15 -1.95
CA ARG A 95 -13.95 -15.36 -2.74
C ARG A 95 -13.82 -16.50 -3.74
N MET A 96 -12.69 -16.59 -4.45
CA MET A 96 -12.42 -17.73 -5.35
C MET A 96 -12.44 -19.04 -4.56
N ARG A 97 -11.80 -19.10 -3.40
CA ARG A 97 -11.77 -20.30 -2.55
C ARG A 97 -13.16 -20.65 -2.01
N ALA A 98 -13.97 -19.66 -1.65
CA ALA A 98 -15.35 -19.89 -1.20
C ALA A 98 -16.24 -20.48 -2.31
N ALA A 99 -15.99 -20.13 -3.57
CA ALA A 99 -16.73 -20.64 -4.73
C ALA A 99 -16.39 -22.09 -5.09
N LEU A 100 -15.26 -22.62 -4.61
CA LEU A 100 -14.86 -24.01 -4.85
C LEU A 100 -15.62 -24.99 -3.94
N SER A 101 -15.80 -26.22 -4.40
CA SER A 101 -16.26 -27.35 -3.57
C SER A 101 -15.26 -27.66 -2.44
N PRO A 102 -15.67 -28.33 -1.35
CA PRO A 102 -14.78 -28.70 -0.25
C PRO A 102 -13.55 -29.52 -0.71
N GLU A 103 -13.74 -30.43 -1.66
CA GLU A 103 -12.67 -31.25 -2.23
C GLU A 103 -11.64 -30.41 -2.99
N CYS A 104 -12.13 -29.48 -3.83
CA CYS A 104 -11.28 -28.58 -4.60
C CYS A 104 -10.55 -27.58 -3.71
N ARG A 105 -11.16 -27.13 -2.61
CA ARG A 105 -10.47 -26.33 -1.59
C ARG A 105 -9.34 -27.13 -0.94
N ALA A 106 -9.60 -28.36 -0.52
CA ALA A 106 -8.58 -29.18 0.13
C ALA A 106 -7.37 -29.43 -0.78
N LEU A 107 -7.59 -29.66 -2.08
CA LEU A 107 -6.52 -29.78 -3.07
C LEU A 107 -5.77 -28.45 -3.28
N SER A 108 -6.49 -27.34 -3.42
CA SER A 108 -5.88 -25.99 -3.52
C SER A 108 -5.02 -25.64 -2.30
N ASP A 109 -5.47 -26.02 -1.10
CA ASP A 109 -4.75 -25.79 0.16
C ASP A 109 -3.50 -26.66 0.26
N LYS A 110 -3.55 -27.86 -0.31
CA LYS A 110 -2.42 -28.76 -0.40
C LYS A 110 -1.34 -28.19 -1.33
N VAL A 111 -1.75 -27.72 -2.51
CA VAL A 111 -0.86 -27.04 -3.47
C VAL A 111 -0.26 -25.77 -2.85
N THR A 112 -1.08 -24.97 -2.15
CA THR A 112 -0.61 -23.76 -1.46
C THR A 112 0.46 -24.09 -0.42
N ARG A 113 0.27 -25.15 0.38
CA ARG A 113 1.28 -25.63 1.33
C ARG A 113 2.58 -26.05 0.66
N TYR A 114 2.53 -26.68 -0.52
CA TYR A 114 3.75 -27.02 -1.27
C TYR A 114 4.54 -25.77 -1.67
N ILE A 115 3.86 -24.69 -2.01
CA ILE A 115 4.49 -23.39 -2.35
C ILE A 115 5.12 -22.77 -1.09
N GLU A 116 4.41 -22.79 0.04
CA GLU A 116 4.88 -22.19 1.30
C GLU A 116 6.06 -22.96 1.92
N GLN A 117 6.05 -24.30 1.85
CA GLN A 117 7.09 -25.16 2.41
C GLN A 117 8.31 -25.32 1.50
N GLY A 118 8.17 -24.95 0.21
CA GLY A 118 9.14 -25.20 -0.84
C GLY A 118 9.19 -26.67 -1.27
N THR A 119 9.65 -26.92 -2.49
CA THR A 119 9.72 -28.27 -3.11
C THR A 119 10.69 -29.23 -2.42
N GLY A 120 11.47 -28.77 -1.44
CA GLY A 120 12.44 -29.60 -0.72
C GLY A 120 11.83 -30.58 0.29
N GLN A 121 10.60 -30.35 0.75
CA GLN A 121 9.95 -31.20 1.77
C GLN A 121 8.97 -32.22 1.19
N THR A 122 8.52 -32.03 -0.05
CA THR A 122 7.55 -32.90 -0.71
C THR A 122 8.15 -33.43 -2.01
N PRO A 123 8.14 -34.74 -2.28
CA PRO A 123 8.66 -35.28 -3.55
C PRO A 123 7.97 -34.63 -4.75
N GLU A 124 8.74 -34.20 -5.75
CA GLU A 124 8.23 -33.49 -6.93
C GLU A 124 7.12 -34.28 -7.66
N ALA A 125 7.23 -35.61 -7.70
CA ALA A 125 6.22 -36.48 -8.29
C ALA A 125 4.85 -36.38 -7.58
N VAL A 126 4.84 -36.19 -6.26
CA VAL A 126 3.61 -36.00 -5.47
C VAL A 126 3.00 -34.65 -5.76
N VAL A 127 3.82 -33.60 -5.82
CA VAL A 127 3.36 -32.24 -6.16
C VAL A 127 2.73 -32.24 -7.55
N LYS A 128 3.38 -32.83 -8.55
CA LYS A 128 2.87 -32.96 -9.92
C LYS A 128 1.55 -33.74 -9.98
N ALA A 129 1.46 -34.87 -9.28
CA ALA A 129 0.25 -35.68 -9.26
C ALA A 129 -0.94 -34.94 -8.63
N ASP A 130 -0.72 -34.23 -7.52
CA ASP A 130 -1.77 -33.46 -6.85
C ASP A 130 -2.20 -32.23 -7.68
N MET A 131 -1.27 -31.55 -8.36
CA MET A 131 -1.60 -30.45 -9.28
C MET A 131 -2.42 -30.95 -10.48
N ALA A 132 -2.02 -32.05 -11.11
CA ALA A 132 -2.77 -32.64 -12.21
C ALA A 132 -4.18 -33.07 -11.77
N ARG A 133 -4.32 -33.60 -10.55
CA ARG A 133 -5.63 -33.94 -9.97
C ARG A 133 -6.49 -32.68 -9.76
N PHE A 134 -5.91 -31.60 -9.25
CA PHE A 134 -6.61 -30.33 -9.08
C PHE A 134 -7.08 -29.78 -10.43
N GLU A 135 -6.22 -29.75 -11.44
CA GLU A 135 -6.59 -29.30 -12.79
C GLU A 135 -7.74 -30.13 -13.36
N GLN A 136 -7.64 -31.47 -13.30
CA GLN A 136 -8.65 -32.34 -13.86
C GLN A 136 -10.01 -32.23 -13.16
N GLN A 137 -10.02 -32.10 -11.83
CA GLN A 137 -11.26 -32.14 -11.04
C GLN A 137 -11.87 -30.74 -10.80
N CYS A 138 -11.02 -29.71 -10.78
CA CYS A 138 -11.39 -28.38 -10.29
C CYS A 138 -11.25 -27.27 -11.34
N ALA A 139 -10.73 -27.55 -12.55
CA ALA A 139 -10.57 -26.52 -13.59
C ALA A 139 -11.90 -25.80 -13.90
N LYS A 140 -12.98 -26.54 -14.15
CA LYS A 140 -14.29 -25.94 -14.46
C LYS A 140 -14.82 -25.01 -13.36
N GLN A 141 -14.65 -25.40 -12.09
CA GLN A 141 -15.07 -24.56 -10.96
C GLN A 141 -14.18 -23.32 -10.81
N THR A 142 -12.88 -23.49 -11.05
CA THR A 142 -11.89 -22.40 -10.99
C THR A 142 -12.13 -21.38 -12.10
N GLU A 143 -12.39 -21.84 -13.32
CA GLU A 143 -12.75 -21.01 -14.47
C GLU A 143 -14.06 -20.26 -14.22
N ALA A 144 -15.10 -20.94 -13.75
CA ALA A 144 -16.38 -20.31 -13.43
C ALA A 144 -16.23 -19.25 -12.32
N ALA A 145 -15.49 -19.55 -11.26
CA ALA A 145 -15.21 -18.60 -10.18
C ALA A 145 -14.42 -17.38 -10.68
N MET A 146 -13.43 -17.60 -11.55
CA MET A 146 -12.64 -16.52 -12.15
C MET A 146 -13.51 -15.64 -13.06
N GLN A 147 -14.36 -16.25 -13.89
CA GLN A 147 -15.28 -15.53 -14.76
C GLN A 147 -16.26 -14.67 -13.93
N ALA A 148 -16.84 -15.22 -12.87
CA ALA A 148 -17.71 -14.48 -11.97
C ALA A 148 -16.99 -13.29 -11.29
N GLU A 149 -15.73 -13.44 -10.90
CA GLU A 149 -14.92 -12.33 -10.36
C GLU A 149 -14.67 -11.24 -11.41
N MET A 150 -14.39 -11.63 -12.66
CA MET A 150 -14.20 -10.68 -13.77
C MET A 150 -15.48 -9.90 -14.08
N GLU A 151 -16.62 -10.58 -14.11
CA GLU A 151 -17.94 -9.96 -14.31
C GLU A 151 -18.29 -9.01 -13.17
N ARG A 152 -18.03 -9.39 -11.91
CA ARG A 152 -18.23 -8.49 -10.78
C ARG A 152 -17.37 -7.23 -10.89
N LYS A 153 -16.09 -7.37 -11.22
CA LYS A 153 -15.20 -6.21 -11.43
C LYS A 153 -15.62 -5.35 -12.62
N ALA A 154 -16.21 -5.94 -13.66
CA ALA A 154 -16.76 -5.19 -14.77
C ALA A 154 -18.02 -4.41 -14.34
N ALA A 155 -18.90 -5.02 -13.56
CA ALA A 155 -20.10 -4.37 -13.02
C ALA A 155 -19.72 -3.22 -12.07
N GLU A 156 -18.74 -3.42 -11.19
CA GLU A 156 -18.24 -2.39 -10.27
C GLU A 156 -17.65 -1.19 -11.04
N ARG A 157 -16.89 -1.44 -12.11
CA ARG A 157 -16.38 -0.37 -12.98
C ARG A 157 -17.51 0.42 -13.64
N LYS A 158 -18.50 -0.27 -14.20
CA LYS A 158 -19.68 0.38 -14.81
C LYS A 158 -20.43 1.24 -13.79
N LEU A 159 -20.57 0.77 -12.55
CA LEU A 159 -21.19 1.53 -11.47
C LEU A 159 -20.37 2.80 -11.14
N LEU A 160 -19.05 2.66 -11.03
CA LEU A 160 -18.16 3.80 -10.76
C LEU A 160 -18.21 4.83 -11.90
N GLU A 161 -18.15 4.38 -13.15
CA GLU A 161 -18.28 5.23 -14.34
C GLU A 161 -19.62 5.97 -14.35
N ALA A 162 -20.73 5.29 -14.05
CA ALA A 162 -22.05 5.91 -13.95
C ALA A 162 -22.11 6.96 -12.83
N GLN A 163 -21.52 6.68 -11.66
CA GLN A 163 -21.43 7.63 -10.56
C GLN A 163 -20.60 8.87 -10.95
N GLN A 164 -19.47 8.69 -11.63
CA GLN A 164 -18.63 9.79 -12.10
C GLN A 164 -19.34 10.65 -13.14
N ALA A 165 -19.97 10.02 -14.14
CA ALA A 165 -20.76 10.71 -15.15
C ALA A 165 -21.89 11.53 -14.50
N CYS A 166 -22.54 10.97 -13.49
CA CYS A 166 -23.56 11.67 -12.72
C CYS A 166 -23.00 12.87 -11.94
N GLN A 167 -21.86 12.71 -11.25
CA GLN A 167 -21.20 13.79 -10.52
C GLN A 167 -20.81 14.94 -11.46
N GLU A 168 -20.32 14.62 -12.65
CA GLU A 168 -19.98 15.61 -13.67
C GLU A 168 -21.21 16.39 -14.13
N LYS A 169 -22.31 15.70 -14.49
CA LYS A 169 -23.56 16.37 -14.88
C LYS A 169 -24.08 17.29 -13.75
N ARG A 170 -24.02 16.85 -12.49
CA ARG A 170 -24.39 17.66 -11.32
C ARG A 170 -23.53 18.91 -11.19
N ARG A 171 -22.21 18.78 -11.36
CA ARG A 171 -21.28 19.92 -11.30
C ARG A 171 -21.56 20.96 -12.38
N VAL A 172 -21.87 20.52 -13.60
CA VAL A 172 -22.24 21.43 -14.71
C VAL A 172 -23.55 22.16 -14.40
N LEU A 173 -24.55 21.42 -13.91
CA LEU A 173 -25.85 21.96 -13.52
C LEU A 173 -25.69 23.03 -12.43
N GLU A 174 -24.92 22.75 -11.37
CA GLU A 174 -24.67 23.71 -10.28
C GLU A 174 -24.00 24.98 -10.79
N SER A 175 -22.98 24.85 -11.64
CA SER A 175 -22.27 26.00 -12.24
C SER A 175 -23.22 26.89 -13.06
N ARG A 176 -24.09 26.28 -13.88
CA ARG A 176 -25.03 27.03 -14.73
C ARG A 176 -26.24 27.57 -13.97
N ARG A 177 -26.66 26.91 -12.90
CA ARG A 177 -27.78 27.35 -12.06
C ARG A 177 -27.50 28.71 -11.42
N GLY A 178 -26.27 28.96 -10.98
CA GLY A 178 -25.85 30.27 -10.45
C GLY A 178 -25.87 31.39 -11.49
N GLN A 179 -25.78 31.05 -12.79
CA GLN A 179 -25.75 32.00 -13.90
C GLN A 179 -27.08 32.08 -14.65
N ARG A 180 -28.14 31.41 -14.17
CA ARG A 180 -29.40 31.21 -14.90
C ARG A 180 -30.03 32.52 -15.38
N ALA A 181 -29.97 33.58 -14.57
CA ALA A 181 -30.52 34.89 -14.93
C ALA A 181 -29.77 35.61 -16.06
N SER A 182 -28.51 35.23 -16.31
CA SER A 182 -27.68 35.78 -17.40
C SER A 182 -27.68 34.92 -18.67
N LEU A 183 -28.36 33.77 -18.66
CA LEU A 183 -28.42 32.85 -19.79
C LEU A 183 -29.52 33.25 -20.79
N SER A 184 -29.29 32.97 -22.06
CA SER A 184 -30.32 33.12 -23.10
C SER A 184 -31.52 32.19 -22.85
N GLU A 185 -32.70 32.52 -23.38
CA GLU A 185 -33.90 31.67 -23.32
C GLU A 185 -33.67 30.26 -23.88
N GLN A 186 -32.80 30.12 -24.88
CA GLN A 186 -32.42 28.82 -25.41
C GLN A 186 -31.60 28.01 -24.39
N ASP A 187 -30.61 28.64 -23.75
CA ASP A 187 -29.77 28.02 -22.73
C ASP A 187 -30.55 27.68 -21.45
N GLN A 188 -31.54 28.50 -21.07
CA GLN A 188 -32.42 28.22 -19.94
C GLN A 188 -33.28 26.98 -20.16
N ARG A 189 -33.77 26.77 -21.39
CA ARG A 189 -34.47 25.54 -21.78
C ARG A 189 -33.54 24.34 -21.76
N ALA A 190 -32.34 24.46 -22.33
CA ALA A 190 -31.32 23.40 -22.29
C ALA A 190 -30.93 23.02 -20.86
N LEU A 191 -30.79 24.01 -19.96
CA LEU A 191 -30.52 23.77 -18.54
C LEU A 191 -31.66 23.02 -17.86
N SER A 192 -32.92 23.36 -18.18
CA SER A 192 -34.09 22.66 -17.62
C SER A 192 -34.17 21.19 -18.09
N VAL A 193 -33.78 20.92 -19.35
CA VAL A 193 -33.64 19.54 -19.86
C VAL A 193 -32.55 18.80 -19.08
N LEU A 194 -31.37 19.41 -18.92
CA LEU A 194 -30.27 18.81 -18.16
C LEU A 194 -30.65 18.55 -16.69
N GLU A 195 -31.41 19.45 -16.05
CA GLU A 195 -31.97 19.25 -14.71
C GLU A 195 -32.86 18.00 -14.63
N SER A 196 -33.71 17.78 -15.65
CA SER A 196 -34.58 16.61 -15.73
C SER A 196 -33.81 15.31 -16.00
N GLU A 197 -32.77 15.36 -16.85
CA GLU A 197 -31.91 14.21 -17.14
C GLU A 197 -31.11 13.77 -15.92
N VAL A 198 -30.49 14.72 -15.21
CA VAL A 198 -29.80 14.43 -13.95
C VAL A 198 -30.78 13.87 -12.93
N ALA A 199 -31.98 14.45 -12.81
CA ALA A 199 -32.98 13.94 -11.87
C ALA A 199 -33.48 12.52 -12.20
N ARG A 200 -33.33 12.04 -13.44
CA ARG A 200 -33.69 10.68 -13.86
C ARG A 200 -32.50 9.72 -13.76
N ASP A 201 -31.35 10.10 -14.27
CA ASP A 201 -30.18 9.23 -14.46
C ASP A 201 -29.35 9.09 -13.17
N CYS A 202 -29.50 10.01 -12.20
CA CYS A 202 -28.71 10.07 -10.97
C CYS A 202 -29.49 9.74 -9.68
N ARG A 203 -30.63 9.04 -9.80
CA ARG A 203 -31.42 8.58 -8.64
C ARG A 203 -30.97 7.23 -8.13
#